data_AF-A0A2V6MDF6-F1
#
_entry.id   AF-A0A2V6MDF6-F1
#
_cell.length_a   1.000
_cell.length_b   1.000
_cell.length_c   1.000
_cell.angle_alpha   90.00
_cell.angle_beta   90.00
_cell.angle_gamma   90.00
#
_symmetry.space_group_name_H-M   'P 1'
#
loop_
_entity.id
_entity.type
_entity.pdbx_description
1 polymer ?
#
loop_
_entity_poly.entity_id
_entity_poly.type
_entity_poly.pdbx_seq_one_letter_code
_entity_poly.pdbx_strand_id
1 'polypeptide(L)' 'VWQVGTGKFAAIVSIVAHQSKSSDEYRELLREHEELVHLTIETQHCRAHEPHF' A
#
# COMPACT_ATOMS: atom_id res chain seq x y z
N VAL A 1 7.33 2.87 -6.63
CA VAL A 1 6.98 2.06 -7.81
C VAL A 1 8.18 2.03 -8.74
N TRP A 2 8.53 0.87 -9.30
CA TRP A 2 9.64 0.73 -10.25
C TRP A 2 9.26 -0.26 -11.35
N GLN A 3 9.82 -0.06 -12.55
CA GLN A 3 9.60 -0.94 -13.69
C GLN A 3 10.52 -2.17 -13.57
N VAL A 4 9.94 -3.37 -13.73
CA VAL A 4 10.66 -4.65 -13.69
C VAL A 4 10.66 -5.38 -15.04
N GLY A 5 9.89 -4.88 -16.00
CA GLY A 5 9.82 -5.34 -17.39
C GLY A 5 8.98 -4.39 -18.23
N THR A 6 8.93 -4.58 -19.55
CA THR A 6 8.10 -3.73 -20.44
C THR A 6 6.64 -3.76 -19.99
N GLY A 7 6.10 -2.63 -19.54
CA GLY A 7 4.73 -2.53 -19.02
C GLY A 7 4.47 -3.29 -17.71
N LYS A 8 5.52 -3.72 -16.99
CA LYS A 8 5.42 -4.45 -15.72
C LYS A 8 6.09 -3.68 -14.60
N PHE A 9 5.37 -3.49 -13.51
CA PHE A 9 5.79 -2.67 -12.38
C PHE A 9 5.72 -3.43 -11.06
N ALA A 10 6.56 -3.00 -10.14
CA ALA A 10 6.55 -3.44 -8.76
C ALA A 10 6.47 -2.23 -7.82
N ALA A 11 5.86 -2.42 -6.66
CA ALA A 11 5.67 -1.37 -5.68
C ALA A 11 5.70 -1.92 -4.25
N ILE A 12 6.28 -1.11 -3.35
CA ILE A 12 6.08 -1.23 -1.91
C ILE A 12 5.35 0.05 -1.49
N VAL A 13 4.27 -0.10 -0.74
CA VAL A 13 3.45 1.02 -0.23
C VAL A 13 3.19 0.84 1.26
N SER A 14 3.28 1.95 2.00
CA SER A 14 2.95 1.99 3.43
C SER A 14 1.74 2.89 3.63
N ILE A 15 0.67 2.34 4.21
CA ILE A 15 -0.62 3.01 4.34
C ILE A 15 -0.94 3.20 5.82
N VAL A 16 -1.05 4.45 6.23
CA VAL A 16 -1.44 4.85 7.59
C VAL A 16 -2.90 5.29 7.58
N ALA A 17 -3.74 4.65 8.40
CA ALA A 17 -5.16 5.00 8.49
C ALA A 17 -5.73 4.81 9.90
N HIS A 18 -6.70 5.64 10.29
CA HIS A 18 -7.37 5.54 11.59
C HIS A 18 -8.26 4.30 11.68
N GLN A 19 -8.80 3.85 10.54
CA GLN A 19 -9.40 2.53 10.40
C GLN A 19 -8.64 1.81 9.29
N SER A 20 -7.50 1.20 9.65
CA SER A 20 -6.66 0.49 8.70
C SER A 20 -7.37 -0.74 8.18
N LYS A 21 -7.53 -0.84 6.86
CA LYS A 21 -7.93 -2.08 6.19
C LYS A 21 -6.77 -3.08 6.23
N SER A 22 -7.09 -4.35 6.00
CA SER A 22 -6.07 -5.38 5.82
C SER A 22 -5.26 -5.14 4.53
N SER A 23 -4.06 -5.73 4.46
CA SER A 23 -3.24 -5.69 3.24
C SER A 23 -3.97 -6.28 2.04
N ASP A 24 -4.76 -7.35 2.22
CA ASP A 24 -5.52 -7.98 1.15
C ASP A 24 -6.66 -7.08 0.62
N GLU A 25 -7.35 -6.35 1.49
CA GLU A 25 -8.37 -5.39 1.06
C GLU A 25 -7.76 -4.28 0.20
N TYR A 26 -6.59 -3.73 0.58
CA TYR A 26 -5.90 -2.75 -0.27
C TYR A 26 -5.40 -3.35 -1.57
N ARG A 27 -4.99 -4.62 -1.55
CA ARG A 27 -4.56 -5.34 -2.74
C ARG A 27 -5.71 -5.52 -3.74
N GLU A 28 -6.91 -5.81 -3.25
CA GLU A 28 -8.11 -5.92 -4.09
C GLU A 28 -8.50 -4.57 -4.71
N LEU A 29 -8.36 -3.47 -3.97
CA LEU A 29 -8.59 -2.12 -4.51
C LEU A 29 -7.59 -1.75 -5.61
N LEU A 30 -6.35 -2.24 -5.52
CA LEU A 30 -5.29 -1.99 -6.50
C LEU A 30 -5.28 -3.00 -7.66
N ARG A 31 -6.23 -3.93 -7.69
CA ARG A 31 -6.31 -5.00 -8.70
C ARG A 31 -6.61 -4.48 -10.11
N GLU A 32 -7.20 -3.29 -10.23
CA GLU A 32 -7.41 -2.63 -11.52
C GLU A 32 -6.09 -2.34 -12.27
N HIS A 33 -4.98 -2.25 -11.53
CA HIS A 33 -3.65 -2.05 -12.09
C HIS A 33 -2.98 -3.39 -12.39
N GLU A 34 -3.41 -4.05 -13.47
CA GLU A 34 -2.85 -5.34 -13.93
C GLU A 34 -1.35 -5.29 -14.26
N GLU A 35 -0.82 -4.09 -14.44
CA GLU A 35 0.60 -3.80 -14.64
C GLU A 35 1.45 -3.97 -13.37
N LEU A 36 0.85 -3.91 -12.17
CA LEU A 36 1.51 -4.13 -10.88
C LEU A 36 1.63 -5.64 -10.59
N VAL A 37 2.73 -6.24 -11.06
CA VAL A 37 2.99 -7.69 -10.90
C VAL A 37 3.56 -8.06 -9.55
N HIS A 38 4.18 -7.12 -8.83
CA HIS A 38 4.67 -7.32 -7.47
C HIS A 38 4.26 -6.14 -6.60
N LEU A 39 3.42 -6.40 -5.60
CA LEU A 39 2.95 -5.38 -4.67
C LEU A 39 3.12 -5.86 -3.24
N THR A 40 3.82 -5.08 -2.43
CA THR A 40 3.92 -5.26 -0.99
C THR A 40 3.21 -4.09 -0.32
N ILE A 41 2.28 -4.39 0.58
CA ILE A 41 1.48 -3.39 1.30
C ILE A 41 1.76 -3.55 2.78
N GLU A 42 2.26 -2.49 3.40
CA GLU A 42 2.42 -2.37 4.84
C GLU A 42 1.30 -1.50 5.38
N THR A 43 0.50 -2.02 6.30
CA THR A 43 -0.59 -1.27 6.91
C THR A 43 -0.22 -0.84 8.32
N GLN A 44 -0.50 0.42 8.62
CA GLN A 44 -0.23 1.02 9.91
C GLN A 44 -1.49 1.71 10.43
N HIS A 45 -1.77 1.53 11.71
CA HIS A 45 -2.83 2.26 12.37
C HIS A 45 -2.36 3.69 12.68
N CYS A 46 -3.19 4.70 12.44
CA CYS A 46 -2.90 6.06 12.89
C CYS A 46 -2.71 6.04 14.40
N ARG A 47 -1.48 6.21 14.86
CA ARG A 47 -1.24 6.62 16.24
C ARG A 47 -1.69 8.08 16.29
N ALA A 48 -2.70 8.37 17.10
CA ALA A 48 -3.09 9.75 17.36
C ALA A 48 -1.81 10.55 17.64
N HIS A 49 -1.63 11.66 16.94
CA HIS A 49 -0.48 12.54 17.16
C HIS A 49 -0.47 12.87 18.65
N GLU A 50 0.43 12.25 19.43
CA GLU A 50 0.67 12.67 20.80
C GLU A 50 1.15 14.12 20.69
N PRO A 51 0.38 15.12 21.14
CA PRO A 51 0.89 16.48 21.16
C PRO A 51 2.09 16.45 22.11
N HIS A 52 3.28 16.70 21.57
CA HIS A 52 4.45 16.99 22.38
C HIS A 52 4.12 18.21 23.24
N PHE A 53 3.85 17.98 24.53
CA PHE A 53 3.80 19.01 25.56
C PHE A 53 5.23 19.40 25.95
#